data_AF-A0A3A8ARB2-F1
#
_entry.id   AF-A0A3A8ARB2-F1
#
_cell.length_a   1.000
_cell.length_b   1.000
_cell.length_c   1.000
_cell.angle_alpha   90.00
_cell.angle_beta   90.00
_cell.angle_gamma   90.00
#
_symmetry.space_group_name_H-M   'P 1'
#
loop_
_entity.id
_entity.type
_entity.pdbx_description
1 polymer ?
#
loop_
_entity_poly.entity_id
_entity_poly.type
_entity_poly.pdbx_seq_one_letter_code
_entity_poly.pdbx_strand_id
1 'polypeptide(L)'
;MTQTTTPLPAADSPDGEANLLDFVIAALQATGRIPAPRPRTGLPEHLNLDTIRGLHVAPQGGGWGANVVFDAPAGLPNTLGTPDAHPCPTPLDGFLLGAVIVCEVLTGSRKLPFLVVGDRLICAAR
;
A
#
# COMPACT_ATOMS: atom_id res chain seq x y z
N MET A 1 -0.38 8.55 -27.24
CA MET A 1 -0.90 8.39 -25.86
C MET A 1 -0.84 6.90 -25.55
N THR A 2 0.08 6.48 -24.69
CA THR A 2 0.34 5.06 -24.42
C THR A 2 -0.37 4.69 -23.12
N GLN A 3 -1.40 3.86 -23.21
CA GLN A 3 -2.14 3.33 -22.05
C GLN A 3 -1.48 2.02 -21.63
N THR A 4 -1.05 1.91 -20.37
CA THR A 4 -0.53 0.66 -19.81
C THR A 4 -1.62 0.02 -18.96
N THR A 5 -2.11 -1.13 -19.41
CA THR A 5 -3.18 -1.92 -18.77
C THR A 5 -2.53 -3.06 -17.99
N THR A 6 -2.71 -3.13 -16.68
CA THR A 6 -2.21 -4.25 -15.86
C THR A 6 -3.37 -4.89 -15.07
N PRO A 7 -3.65 -6.19 -15.25
CA PRO A 7 -4.67 -6.91 -14.48
C PRO A 7 -4.21 -7.19 -13.03
N LEU A 8 -5.18 -7.31 -12.12
CA LEU A 8 -4.96 -7.69 -10.72
C LEU A 8 -4.35 -9.10 -10.62
N PRO A 9 -3.30 -9.32 -9.82
CA PRO A 9 -2.66 -10.64 -9.69
C PRO A 9 -3.53 -11.61 -8.87
N ALA A 10 -3.61 -12.86 -9.34
CA ALA A 10 -4.24 -13.97 -8.63
C ALA A 10 -3.25 -14.63 -7.65
N ALA A 11 -3.75 -15.05 -6.49
CA ALA A 11 -3.02 -15.26 -5.25
C ALA A 11 -2.27 -16.61 -5.10
N ASP A 12 -1.53 -17.11 -6.10
CA ASP A 12 -0.91 -18.45 -5.94
C ASP A 12 0.44 -18.66 -6.69
N SER A 13 1.47 -17.84 -6.42
CA SER A 13 2.86 -18.13 -6.83
C SER A 13 3.91 -17.37 -5.98
N PRO A 14 4.90 -18.06 -5.37
CA PRO A 14 5.87 -17.45 -4.44
C PRO A 14 7.00 -16.63 -5.11
N ASP A 15 7.09 -16.61 -6.45
CA ASP A 15 8.11 -15.84 -7.20
C ASP A 15 7.49 -14.88 -8.25
N GLY A 16 6.20 -14.60 -8.12
CA GLY A 16 5.45 -13.81 -9.11
C GLY A 16 4.24 -13.05 -8.55
N GLU A 17 4.08 -12.95 -7.23
CA GLU A 17 3.18 -11.96 -6.65
C GLU A 17 3.73 -10.59 -7.02
N ALA A 18 3.04 -9.90 -7.95
CA ALA A 18 3.23 -8.48 -8.11
C ALA A 18 2.99 -7.86 -6.72
N ASN A 19 4.08 -7.48 -6.06
CA ASN A 19 4.05 -7.02 -4.68
C ASN A 19 3.12 -5.82 -4.63
N LEU A 20 2.03 -5.92 -3.88
CA LEU A 20 1.02 -4.87 -3.79
C LEU A 20 1.66 -3.53 -3.39
N LEU A 21 2.75 -3.60 -2.62
CA LEU A 21 3.61 -2.48 -2.32
C LEU A 21 4.25 -1.86 -3.57
N ASP A 22 4.90 -2.66 -4.41
CA ASP A 22 5.56 -2.19 -5.64
C ASP A 22 4.56 -1.52 -6.57
N PHE A 23 3.33 -2.04 -6.65
CA PHE A 23 2.27 -1.41 -7.42
C PHE A 23 1.93 0.00 -6.90
N VAL A 24 1.77 0.16 -5.58
CA VAL A 24 1.48 1.46 -4.96
C VAL A 24 2.66 2.42 -5.15
N ILE A 25 3.89 1.94 -4.96
CA ILE A 25 5.11 2.74 -5.18
C ILE A 25 5.21 3.19 -6.64
N ALA A 26 5.02 2.28 -7.60
CA ALA A 26 5.07 2.60 -9.01
C ALA A 26 4.01 3.65 -9.39
N ALA A 27 2.79 3.55 -8.86
CA ALA A 27 1.74 4.54 -9.08
C ALA A 27 2.09 5.92 -8.46
N LEU A 28 2.68 5.94 -7.25
CA LEU A 28 3.15 7.17 -6.62
C LEU A 28 4.29 7.83 -7.43
N GLN A 29 5.21 7.03 -7.96
CA GLN A 29 6.28 7.48 -8.85
C GLN A 29 5.73 8.05 -10.16
N ALA A 30 4.85 7.30 -10.84
CA ALA A 30 4.25 7.69 -12.11
C ALA A 30 3.40 8.97 -12.00
N THR A 31 2.86 9.27 -10.82
CA THR A 31 2.09 10.50 -10.55
C THR A 31 2.94 11.63 -9.99
N GLY A 32 4.25 11.42 -9.80
CA GLY A 32 5.18 12.40 -9.24
C GLY A 32 4.84 12.81 -7.80
N ARG A 33 4.29 11.88 -7.00
CA ARG A 33 3.79 12.16 -5.64
C ARG A 33 4.76 11.84 -4.52
N ILE A 34 5.92 11.24 -4.80
CA ILE A 34 6.96 11.00 -3.80
C ILE A 34 7.80 12.26 -3.67
N PRO A 35 7.70 13.02 -2.55
CA PRO A 35 8.45 14.26 -2.39
C PRO A 35 9.94 13.99 -2.09
N ALA A 36 10.79 14.87 -2.56
CA ALA A 36 12.20 14.98 -2.17
C ALA A 36 12.44 16.41 -1.65
N PRO A 37 12.77 16.63 -0.36
CA PRO A 37 13.09 15.63 0.67
C PRO A 37 11.85 14.89 1.20
N ARG A 38 12.08 13.74 1.84
CA ARG A 38 11.01 12.91 2.42
C ARG A 38 10.20 13.68 3.47
N PRO A 39 8.89 13.41 3.57
CA PRO A 39 8.02 14.12 4.50
C PRO A 39 8.29 13.64 5.93
N ARG A 40 8.14 14.53 6.91
CA ARG A 40 8.09 14.15 8.32
C ARG A 40 6.67 13.69 8.64
N THR A 41 6.48 12.39 8.80
CA THR A 41 5.16 11.77 9.00
C THR A 41 4.73 11.72 10.47
N GLY A 42 5.64 12.02 11.41
CA GLY A 42 5.39 11.85 12.85
C GLY A 42 5.40 10.38 13.31
N LEU A 43 5.63 9.44 12.40
CA LEU A 43 5.85 8.04 12.71
C LEU A 43 7.24 7.82 13.33
N PRO A 44 7.45 6.73 14.09
CA PRO A 44 8.78 6.28 14.51
C PRO A 44 9.75 6.22 13.33
N GLU A 45 11.02 6.55 13.60
CA GLU A 45 12.05 6.66 12.55
C GLU A 45 12.22 5.36 11.75
N HIS A 46 12.01 4.20 12.36
CA HIS A 46 12.11 2.90 11.69
C HIS A 46 10.88 2.54 10.83
N LEU A 47 9.84 3.35 10.77
CA LEU A 47 8.65 3.14 9.94
C LEU A 47 8.67 4.10 8.75
N ASN A 48 9.52 3.82 7.76
CA ASN A 48 9.75 4.69 6.61
C ASN A 48 9.95 3.90 5.31
N LEU A 49 10.18 4.61 4.19
CA LEU A 49 10.36 4.00 2.86
C LEU A 49 11.56 3.04 2.77
N ASP A 50 12.64 3.27 3.50
CA ASP A 50 13.82 2.38 3.44
C ASP A 50 13.60 1.07 4.20
N THR A 51 12.67 1.08 5.16
CA THR A 51 12.38 -0.08 5.99
C THR A 51 11.13 -0.84 5.54
N ILE A 52 10.26 -0.24 4.72
CA ILE A 52 9.07 -0.94 4.22
C ILE A 52 9.46 -2.19 3.41
N ARG A 53 8.85 -3.33 3.71
CA ARG A 53 9.13 -4.64 3.10
C ARG A 53 7.97 -5.17 2.28
N GLY A 54 6.73 -4.90 2.69
CA GLY A 54 5.57 -5.43 2.01
C GLY A 54 4.27 -4.78 2.44
N LEU A 55 3.27 -4.96 1.58
CA LEU A 55 1.86 -4.68 1.86
C LEU A 55 1.11 -6.00 1.67
N HIS A 56 0.50 -6.50 2.73
CA HIS A 56 -0.24 -7.77 2.72
C HIS A 56 -1.71 -7.51 3.03
N VAL A 57 -2.60 -8.15 2.28
CA VAL A 57 -4.05 -8.13 2.52
C VAL A 57 -4.46 -9.52 2.93
N ALA A 58 -5.11 -9.64 4.09
CA ALA A 58 -5.48 -10.94 4.65
C ALA A 58 -6.88 -10.89 5.28
N PRO A 59 -7.58 -12.04 5.37
CA PRO A 59 -8.81 -12.14 6.12
C PRO A 59 -8.60 -11.79 7.59
N GLN A 60 -9.48 -10.96 8.15
CA GLN A 60 -9.41 -10.50 9.54
C GLN A 60 -10.82 -10.30 10.09
N GLY A 61 -11.14 -10.90 11.25
CA GLY A 61 -12.40 -10.64 11.96
C GLY A 61 -13.70 -10.87 11.16
N GLY A 62 -13.70 -11.75 10.16
CA GLY A 62 -14.85 -11.98 9.27
C GLY A 62 -14.93 -11.03 8.07
N GLY A 63 -13.94 -10.16 7.88
CA GLY A 63 -13.74 -9.37 6.67
C GLY A 63 -12.27 -9.41 6.24
N TRP A 64 -11.74 -8.28 5.79
CA TRP A 64 -10.39 -8.13 5.26
C TRP A 64 -9.65 -6.99 5.96
N GLY A 65 -8.38 -7.20 6.22
CA GLY A 65 -7.47 -6.18 6.73
C GLY A 65 -6.22 -6.08 5.86
N ALA A 66 -5.48 -4.99 6.01
CA ALA A 66 -4.19 -4.82 5.38
C ALA A 66 -3.11 -4.49 6.41
N ASN A 67 -1.92 -5.03 6.18
CA ASN A 67 -0.74 -4.87 7.01
C ASN A 67 0.44 -4.43 6.16
N VAL A 68 0.99 -3.27 6.49
CA VAL A 68 2.25 -2.77 5.94
C VAL A 68 3.37 -3.21 6.87
N VAL A 69 4.28 -4.01 6.36
CA VAL A 69 5.38 -4.61 7.12
C VAL A 69 6.64 -3.79 6.90
N PHE A 70 7.37 -3.54 7.98
CA PHE A 70 8.62 -2.81 8.03
C PHE A 70 9.72 -3.68 8.63
N ASP A 71 10.95 -3.39 8.25
CA ASP A 71 12.15 -3.84 8.94
C ASP A 71 12.36 -2.96 10.16
N ALA A 72 12.22 -3.56 11.35
CA ALA A 72 12.31 -2.85 12.62
C ALA A 72 13.32 -3.55 13.54
N PRO A 73 14.01 -2.79 14.41
CA PRO A 73 14.81 -3.37 15.48
C PRO A 73 13.99 -4.33 16.36
N ALA A 74 14.65 -5.36 16.88
CA ALA A 74 14.00 -6.35 17.74
C ALA A 74 13.31 -5.69 18.95
N GLY A 75 12.08 -6.13 19.23
CA GLY A 75 11.27 -5.61 20.34
C GLY A 75 10.45 -4.36 19.99
N LEU A 76 10.58 -3.81 18.78
CA LEU A 76 9.73 -2.71 18.30
C LEU A 76 8.61 -3.22 17.40
N PRO A 77 7.44 -2.55 17.40
CA PRO A 77 6.39 -2.79 16.42
C PRO A 77 6.93 -2.57 15.01
N ASN A 78 6.71 -3.56 14.15
CA ASN A 78 7.21 -3.58 12.77
C ASN A 78 6.10 -3.55 11.73
N THR A 79 4.85 -3.37 12.15
CA THR A 79 3.68 -3.47 11.28
C THR A 79 2.74 -2.31 11.55
N LEU A 80 2.24 -1.69 10.48
CA LEU A 80 1.11 -0.75 10.53
C LEU A 80 -0.04 -1.36 9.75
N GLY A 81 -1.19 -1.52 10.41
CA GLY A 81 -2.33 -2.20 9.84
C GLY A 81 -3.63 -1.41 9.96
N THR A 82 -4.63 -1.88 9.23
CA THR A 82 -6.02 -1.45 9.40
C THR A 82 -6.57 -1.87 10.76
N PRO A 83 -7.41 -1.08 11.44
CA PRO A 83 -7.96 -1.45 12.74
C PRO A 83 -8.77 -2.75 12.73
N ASP A 84 -8.46 -3.66 13.66
CA ASP A 84 -9.12 -4.97 13.77
C ASP A 84 -10.60 -4.92 14.12
N ALA A 85 -11.03 -3.85 14.79
CA ALA A 85 -12.43 -3.67 15.20
C ALA A 85 -13.39 -3.44 14.02
N HIS A 86 -12.87 -3.05 12.85
CA HIS A 86 -13.67 -2.69 11.68
C HIS A 86 -13.06 -3.28 10.40
N PRO A 87 -13.13 -4.61 10.22
CA PRO A 87 -12.61 -5.25 9.03
C PRO A 87 -13.41 -4.85 7.79
N CYS A 88 -12.71 -4.74 6.67
CA CYS A 88 -13.29 -4.36 5.39
C CYS A 88 -14.18 -5.48 4.82
N PRO A 89 -15.26 -5.15 4.10
CA PRO A 89 -16.15 -6.16 3.54
C PRO A 89 -15.52 -6.90 2.36
N THR A 90 -14.58 -6.28 1.63
CA THR A 90 -13.94 -6.87 0.45
C THR A 90 -12.40 -6.82 0.52
N PRO A 91 -11.70 -7.73 -0.19
CA PRO A 91 -10.24 -7.68 -0.30
C PRO A 91 -9.74 -6.36 -0.92
N LEU A 92 -10.50 -5.82 -1.89
CA LEU A 92 -10.17 -4.56 -2.54
C LEU A 92 -10.19 -3.40 -1.53
N ASP A 93 -11.21 -3.33 -0.69
CA ASP A 93 -11.29 -2.30 0.36
C ASP A 93 -10.11 -2.40 1.35
N GLY A 94 -9.73 -3.64 1.71
CA GLY A 94 -8.54 -3.89 2.51
C GLY A 94 -7.27 -3.37 1.83
N PHE A 95 -7.07 -3.71 0.55
CA PHE A 95 -5.97 -3.18 -0.25
C PHE A 95 -5.95 -1.65 -0.30
N LEU A 96 -7.10 -1.01 -0.55
CA LEU A 96 -7.19 0.46 -0.64
C LEU A 96 -6.79 1.13 0.67
N LEU A 97 -7.22 0.59 1.82
CA LEU A 97 -6.79 1.11 3.12
C LEU A 97 -5.29 0.86 3.38
N GLY A 98 -4.78 -0.31 3.00
CA GLY A 98 -3.34 -0.59 3.06
C GLY A 98 -2.53 0.39 2.20
N ALA A 99 -2.99 0.66 0.98
CA ALA A 99 -2.37 1.64 0.10
C ALA A 99 -2.46 3.07 0.65
N VAL A 100 -3.50 3.42 1.40
CA VAL A 100 -3.60 4.70 2.12
C VAL A 100 -2.49 4.81 3.17
N ILE A 101 -2.23 3.74 3.94
CA ILE A 101 -1.14 3.70 4.93
C ILE A 101 0.22 3.89 4.22
N VAL A 102 0.45 3.17 3.11
CA VAL A 102 1.67 3.35 2.30
C VAL A 102 1.80 4.80 1.81
N CYS A 103 0.73 5.41 1.29
CA CYS A 103 0.76 6.80 0.84
C CYS A 103 1.10 7.77 1.98
N GLU A 104 0.54 7.56 3.17
CA GLU A 104 0.83 8.37 4.36
C GLU A 104 2.30 8.27 4.76
N VAL A 105 2.84 7.05 4.79
CA VAL A 105 4.26 6.80 5.10
C VAL A 105 5.19 7.44 4.08
N LEU A 106 4.87 7.34 2.79
CA LEU A 106 5.76 7.78 1.71
C LEU A 106 5.63 9.26 1.35
N THR A 107 4.43 9.82 1.51
CA THR A 107 4.10 11.17 1.01
C THR A 107 3.61 12.12 2.10
N GLY A 108 3.37 11.63 3.32
CA GLY A 108 2.72 12.40 4.37
C GLY A 108 1.23 12.67 4.10
N SER A 109 0.66 12.03 3.07
CA SER A 109 -0.70 12.25 2.61
C SER A 109 -1.40 10.91 2.40
N ARG A 110 -2.63 10.80 2.89
CA ARG A 110 -3.51 9.62 2.71
C ARG A 110 -4.13 9.51 1.32
N LYS A 111 -3.80 10.41 0.40
CA LYS A 111 -4.42 10.46 -0.93
C LYS A 111 -3.84 9.42 -1.88
N LEU A 112 -4.66 8.44 -2.28
CA LEU A 112 -4.30 7.40 -3.25
C LEU A 112 -3.92 7.97 -4.63
N PRO A 113 -2.92 7.38 -5.32
CA PRO A 113 -2.48 7.78 -6.66
C PRO A 113 -3.35 7.21 -7.80
N PHE A 114 -4.35 6.40 -7.48
CA PHE A 114 -5.24 5.75 -8.44
C PHE A 114 -6.72 5.91 -8.05
N LEU A 115 -7.59 5.69 -9.03
CA LEU A 115 -9.05 5.65 -8.89
C LEU A 115 -9.54 4.23 -9.14
N VAL A 116 -10.61 3.82 -8.45
CA VAL A 116 -11.28 2.55 -8.69
C VAL A 116 -12.40 2.77 -9.69
N VAL A 117 -12.41 2.03 -10.80
CA VAL A 117 -13.48 2.04 -11.81
C VAL A 117 -13.87 0.60 -12.12
N GLY A 118 -15.02 0.17 -11.58
CA GLY A 118 -15.38 -1.25 -11.54
C GLY A 118 -14.31 -2.04 -10.77
N ASP A 119 -13.85 -3.14 -11.34
CA ASP A 119 -12.79 -3.98 -10.76
C ASP A 119 -11.38 -3.58 -11.21
N ARG A 120 -11.18 -2.30 -11.58
CA ARG A 120 -9.90 -1.81 -12.13
C ARG A 120 -9.38 -0.61 -11.36
N LEU A 121 -8.06 -0.58 -11.18
CA LEU A 121 -7.33 0.57 -10.66
C LEU A 121 -6.76 1.37 -11.83
N ILE A 122 -7.11 2.64 -11.92
CA ILE A 122 -6.67 3.55 -12.97
C ILE A 122 -5.77 4.61 -12.36
N CYS A 123 -4.55 4.71 -12.86
CA CYS A 123 -3.60 5.76 -12.50
C CYS A 123 -3.45 6.75 -13.67
N ALA A 124 -3.68 8.03 -13.41
CA ALA A 124 -3.39 9.09 -14.39
C ALA A 124 -1.95 9.58 -14.16
N ALA A 125 -1.01 8.92 -14.85
CA ALA A 125 0.41 9.30 -14.83
C ALA A 125 0.60 10.71 -15.43
N ARG A 126 1.61 11.43 -14.93
CA ARG A 126 1.97 12.76 -15.43
C ARG A 126 3.05 12.70 -16.51
#